data_AF-A0A2E0RU38-F1
#
_entry.id   AF-A0A2E0RU38-F1
#
_cell.length_a   1.000
_cell.length_b   1.000
_cell.length_c   1.000
_cell.angle_alpha   90.00
_cell.angle_beta   90.00
_cell.angle_gamma   90.00
#
_symmetry.space_group_name_H-M   'P 1'
#
loop_
_entity.id
_entity.type
_entity.pdbx_description
1 polymer ?
#
loop_
_entity_poly.entity_id
_entity_poly.type
_entity_poly.pdbx_seq_one_letter_code
_entity_poly.pdbx_strand_id
1 'polypeptide(L)'
;MTPATAATTTTTTTTTTTTTTTVPDPLAAVANRTCVEIVGTGGTLEVIAEATGVSVTALWIENDAPAASAEGDLVDVCVDNGIDDIDGNARPRHDDPATEEFLATNVQDLQRKLNELFAPYATQPLAVDGISGPLTGQRLCATRLALGLEPSVEDLQWGSVEQATILGATELAVPDSTAVEAERWAVIDLTCQMMFIGTQDQLVFVFPTSTGTEGFETRQQDRARVFRYNPAVENGGWHDSSEYPVGVDNPLNGNLYKPLYFDLGQAIHGASNVPPAPASKGCARLSVANQETLLAWLGLLDATEETWLKNQINLTVNVQGEFVGR
;
A
#
# COMPACT_ATOMS: atom_id res chain seq x y z
N MET A 1 -89.99 47.11 -4.70
CA MET A 1 -90.11 46.98 -6.17
C MET A 1 -88.82 47.50 -6.79
N THR A 2 -88.32 46.77 -7.81
CA THR A 2 -87.17 47.09 -8.72
C THR A 2 -85.75 47.01 -8.14
N PRO A 3 -84.74 46.53 -8.91
CA PRO A 3 -84.67 45.25 -9.63
C PRO A 3 -83.36 44.47 -9.32
N ALA A 4 -83.35 43.19 -9.71
CA ALA A 4 -82.23 42.26 -9.61
C ALA A 4 -81.16 42.50 -10.69
N THR A 5 -79.89 42.45 -10.29
CA THR A 5 -78.72 42.43 -11.18
C THR A 5 -78.21 41.00 -11.27
N ALA A 6 -78.23 40.41 -12.47
CA ALA A 6 -77.67 39.10 -12.75
C ALA A 6 -76.13 39.18 -12.79
N ALA A 7 -75.47 38.38 -11.95
CA ALA A 7 -74.02 38.21 -11.98
C ALA A 7 -73.67 37.02 -12.90
N THR A 8 -72.88 37.29 -13.92
CA THR A 8 -72.36 36.30 -14.87
C THR A 8 -71.29 35.46 -14.19
N THR A 9 -71.51 34.15 -14.09
CA THR A 9 -70.51 33.18 -13.59
C THR A 9 -69.63 32.72 -14.75
N THR A 10 -68.40 33.23 -14.83
CA THR A 10 -67.37 32.71 -15.74
C THR A 10 -66.73 31.48 -15.09
N THR A 11 -66.90 30.32 -15.69
CA THR A 11 -66.24 29.08 -15.26
C THR A 11 -64.87 29.01 -15.95
N THR A 12 -63.80 29.20 -15.20
CA THR A 12 -62.43 29.02 -15.71
C THR A 12 -62.02 27.57 -15.48
N THR A 13 -61.98 26.78 -16.55
CA THR A 13 -61.44 25.42 -16.52
C THR A 13 -59.91 25.50 -16.46
N THR A 14 -59.32 25.15 -15.31
CA THR A 14 -57.86 25.00 -15.18
C THR A 14 -57.47 23.63 -15.72
N THR A 15 -56.93 23.59 -16.94
CA THR A 15 -56.30 22.38 -17.49
C THR A 15 -54.90 22.27 -16.88
N THR A 16 -54.72 21.37 -15.92
CA THR A 16 -53.38 21.03 -15.40
C THR A 16 -52.71 20.11 -16.42
N THR A 17 -51.86 20.67 -17.27
CA THR A 17 -50.98 19.89 -18.15
C THR A 17 -49.83 19.34 -17.31
N THR A 18 -49.89 18.07 -16.94
CA THR A 18 -48.75 17.35 -16.36
C THR A 18 -47.76 17.09 -17.49
N THR A 19 -46.69 17.89 -17.58
CA THR A 19 -45.58 17.61 -18.47
C THR A 19 -44.82 16.43 -17.90
N THR A 20 -45.07 15.23 -18.42
CA THR A 20 -44.22 14.06 -18.16
C THR A 20 -42.92 14.28 -18.91
N THR A 21 -41.90 14.80 -18.23
CA THR A 21 -40.53 14.80 -18.75
C THR A 21 -40.04 13.35 -18.74
N THR A 22 -40.23 12.63 -19.84
CA THR A 22 -39.53 11.35 -20.05
C THR A 22 -38.04 11.65 -20.13
N VAL A 23 -37.32 11.32 -19.07
CA VAL A 23 -35.85 11.26 -19.09
C VAL A 23 -35.47 10.28 -20.21
N PRO A 24 -34.65 10.68 -21.20
CA PRO A 24 -34.21 9.77 -22.25
C PRO A 24 -33.55 8.54 -21.63
N ASP A 25 -33.89 7.35 -22.11
CA ASP A 25 -33.22 6.11 -21.71
C ASP A 25 -31.72 6.24 -22.07
N PRO A 26 -30.81 6.32 -21.09
CA PRO A 26 -29.37 6.48 -21.35
C PRO A 26 -28.78 5.28 -22.12
N LEU A 27 -29.43 4.11 -22.07
CA LEU A 27 -29.04 2.92 -22.83
C LEU A 27 -29.74 2.85 -24.20
N ALA A 28 -30.39 3.93 -24.65
CA ALA A 28 -31.09 3.94 -25.93
C ALA A 28 -30.19 3.62 -27.12
N ALA A 29 -28.96 4.14 -27.08
CA ALA A 29 -28.02 4.13 -28.20
C ALA A 29 -26.85 3.14 -28.04
N VAL A 30 -26.79 2.38 -26.93
CA VAL A 30 -25.68 1.46 -26.69
C VAL A 30 -25.76 0.24 -27.61
N ALA A 31 -24.61 -0.25 -28.06
CA ALA A 31 -24.51 -1.38 -28.99
C ALA A 31 -25.06 -2.68 -28.36
N ASN A 32 -24.77 -2.92 -27.08
CA ASN A 32 -25.21 -4.11 -26.36
C ASN A 32 -25.63 -3.80 -24.93
N ARG A 33 -26.93 -3.63 -24.73
CA ARG A 33 -27.51 -3.26 -23.42
C ARG A 33 -27.26 -4.26 -22.29
N THR A 34 -26.97 -5.52 -22.58
CA THR A 34 -26.66 -6.52 -21.53
C THR A 34 -25.22 -6.46 -21.06
N CYS A 35 -24.39 -5.68 -21.75
CA CYS A 35 -22.97 -5.52 -21.48
C CYS A 35 -22.60 -4.09 -21.07
N VAL A 36 -23.60 -3.23 -20.78
CA VAL A 36 -23.36 -1.85 -20.34
C VAL A 36 -24.10 -1.58 -19.05
N GLU A 37 -23.35 -1.16 -18.04
CA GLU A 37 -23.87 -0.65 -16.77
C GLU A 37 -23.72 0.86 -16.68
N ILE A 38 -24.51 1.49 -15.81
CA ILE A 38 -24.45 2.93 -15.55
C ILE A 38 -23.87 3.15 -14.16
N VAL A 39 -22.88 4.03 -14.05
CA VAL A 39 -22.35 4.44 -12.76
C VAL A 39 -23.44 5.16 -11.96
N GLY A 40 -23.83 4.59 -10.83
CA GLY A 40 -24.80 5.18 -9.92
C GLY A 40 -24.26 6.40 -9.17
N THR A 41 -25.12 7.05 -8.38
CA THR A 41 -24.72 8.18 -7.51
C THR A 41 -23.59 7.77 -6.56
N GLY A 42 -22.43 8.41 -6.67
CA GLY A 42 -21.23 8.05 -5.89
C GLY A 42 -20.61 6.70 -6.26
N GLY A 43 -21.01 6.12 -7.40
CA GLY A 43 -20.49 4.84 -7.88
C GLY A 43 -19.04 4.95 -8.36
N THR A 44 -18.26 3.92 -8.09
CA THR A 44 -16.90 3.71 -8.60
C THR A 44 -16.88 2.48 -9.49
N LEU A 45 -15.81 2.27 -10.26
CA LEU A 45 -15.61 1.00 -10.97
C LEU A 45 -15.59 -0.20 -10.02
N GLU A 46 -15.18 -0.03 -8.76
CA GLU A 46 -15.19 -1.09 -7.75
C GLU A 46 -16.62 -1.56 -7.43
N VAL A 47 -17.59 -0.64 -7.35
CA VAL A 47 -19.00 -0.99 -7.11
C VAL A 47 -19.55 -1.82 -8.28
N ILE A 48 -19.20 -1.46 -9.51
CA ILE A 48 -19.61 -2.20 -10.71
C ILE A 48 -18.89 -3.56 -10.78
N ALA A 49 -17.60 -3.60 -10.46
CA ALA A 49 -16.80 -4.82 -10.37
C ALA A 49 -17.44 -5.83 -9.40
N GLU A 50 -17.81 -5.38 -8.20
CA GLU A 50 -18.48 -6.22 -7.21
C GLU A 50 -19.84 -6.74 -7.71
N ALA A 51 -20.66 -5.89 -8.32
CA ALA A 51 -21.98 -6.26 -8.82
C ALA A 51 -21.95 -7.26 -9.99
N THR A 52 -20.93 -7.16 -10.83
CA THR A 52 -20.77 -7.98 -12.05
C THR A 52 -19.90 -9.21 -11.83
N GLY A 53 -19.08 -9.22 -10.78
CA GLY A 53 -18.07 -10.26 -10.53
C GLY A 53 -16.84 -10.15 -11.43
N VAL A 54 -16.68 -9.03 -12.14
CA VAL A 54 -15.50 -8.72 -12.98
C VAL A 54 -14.45 -7.99 -12.15
N SER A 55 -13.16 -8.14 -12.46
CA SER A 55 -12.13 -7.40 -11.73
C SER A 55 -12.15 -5.91 -12.08
N VAL A 56 -11.89 -5.05 -11.10
CA VAL A 56 -11.83 -3.60 -11.32
C VAL A 56 -10.79 -3.20 -12.36
N THR A 57 -9.62 -3.85 -12.36
CA THR A 57 -8.58 -3.63 -13.38
C THR A 57 -9.06 -3.99 -14.78
N ALA A 58 -9.79 -5.09 -14.94
CA ALA A 58 -10.33 -5.48 -16.24
C ALA A 58 -11.37 -4.46 -16.74
N LEU A 59 -12.28 -4.01 -15.87
CA LEU A 59 -13.22 -2.93 -16.21
C LEU A 59 -12.49 -1.63 -16.56
N TRP A 60 -11.44 -1.30 -15.81
CA TRP A 60 -10.65 -0.09 -16.07
C TRP A 60 -9.98 -0.13 -17.44
N ILE A 61 -9.35 -1.26 -17.82
CA ILE A 61 -8.77 -1.47 -19.16
C ILE A 61 -9.87 -1.39 -20.23
N GLU A 62 -10.99 -2.08 -20.01
CA GLU A 62 -12.11 -2.14 -20.96
C GLU A 62 -12.68 -0.76 -21.27
N ASN A 63 -12.63 0.17 -20.30
CA ASN A 63 -13.27 1.47 -20.39
C ASN A 63 -12.30 2.63 -20.64
N ASP A 64 -11.20 2.37 -21.36
CA ASP A 64 -10.17 3.37 -21.72
C ASP A 64 -9.45 4.00 -20.51
N ALA A 65 -9.29 3.21 -19.45
CA ALA A 65 -8.47 3.54 -18.29
C ALA A 65 -8.80 4.92 -17.67
N PRO A 66 -10.07 5.19 -17.31
CA PRO A 66 -10.48 6.51 -16.88
C PRO A 66 -9.77 6.88 -15.57
N ALA A 67 -9.45 8.16 -15.41
CA ALA A 67 -8.85 8.66 -14.16
C ALA A 67 -9.84 8.62 -12.98
N ALA A 68 -11.14 8.75 -13.27
CA ALA A 68 -12.25 8.59 -12.33
C ALA A 68 -13.55 8.34 -13.12
N SER A 69 -14.54 7.72 -12.48
CA SER A 69 -15.90 7.56 -13.01
C SER A 69 -16.86 8.53 -12.33
N ALA A 70 -17.77 9.11 -13.11
CA ALA A 70 -18.82 10.01 -12.65
C ALA A 70 -20.20 9.34 -12.73
N GLU A 71 -21.14 9.82 -11.90
CA GLU A 71 -22.53 9.39 -11.97
C GLU A 71 -23.10 9.61 -13.38
N GLY A 72 -23.70 8.57 -13.95
CA GLY A 72 -24.25 8.58 -15.30
C GLY A 72 -23.29 8.11 -16.40
N ASP A 73 -22.01 7.90 -16.10
CA ASP A 73 -21.08 7.30 -17.06
C ASP A 73 -21.52 5.88 -17.43
N LEU A 74 -21.35 5.54 -18.70
CA LEU A 74 -21.59 4.19 -19.21
C LEU A 74 -20.31 3.37 -19.07
N VAL A 75 -20.44 2.14 -18.59
CA VAL A 75 -19.33 1.22 -18.35
C VAL A 75 -19.62 -0.08 -19.09
N ASP A 76 -18.72 -0.44 -20.00
CA ASP A 76 -18.67 -1.76 -20.61
C ASP A 76 -18.23 -2.79 -19.56
N VAL A 77 -19.08 -3.78 -19.32
CA VAL A 77 -18.86 -4.83 -18.32
C VAL A 77 -18.58 -6.20 -18.94
N CYS A 78 -18.70 -6.34 -20.26
CA CYS A 78 -18.39 -7.59 -20.96
C CYS A 78 -16.93 -7.59 -21.42
N VAL A 79 -16.04 -7.57 -20.45
CA VAL A 79 -14.60 -7.41 -20.64
C VAL A 79 -13.99 -8.46 -21.58
N ASP A 80 -12.95 -8.03 -22.31
CA ASP A 80 -12.09 -8.88 -23.14
C ASP A 80 -12.81 -9.60 -24.30
N ASN A 81 -13.96 -9.08 -24.74
CA ASN A 81 -14.70 -9.66 -25.88
C ASN A 81 -14.21 -9.13 -27.25
N GLY A 82 -13.40 -8.06 -27.25
CA GLY A 82 -12.80 -7.44 -28.43
C GLY A 82 -13.65 -6.36 -29.10
N ILE A 83 -14.72 -5.91 -28.44
CA ILE A 83 -15.67 -4.91 -28.92
C ILE A 83 -16.01 -3.99 -27.74
N ASP A 84 -16.12 -2.70 -28.00
CA ASP A 84 -16.73 -1.75 -27.07
C ASP A 84 -18.27 -1.91 -27.15
N ASP A 85 -18.90 -2.43 -26.11
CA ASP A 85 -20.34 -2.68 -26.08
C ASP A 85 -21.19 -1.41 -25.92
N ILE A 86 -20.56 -0.25 -25.70
CA ILE A 86 -21.20 1.06 -25.70
C ILE A 86 -21.43 1.52 -27.14
N ASP A 87 -20.40 1.49 -28.00
CA ASP A 87 -20.50 2.06 -29.36
C ASP A 87 -20.40 1.04 -30.52
N GLY A 88 -20.01 -0.19 -30.23
CA GLY A 88 -19.89 -1.31 -31.16
C GLY A 88 -18.59 -1.35 -31.96
N ASN A 89 -17.62 -0.48 -31.67
CA ASN A 89 -16.32 -0.48 -32.32
C ASN A 89 -15.42 -1.60 -31.80
N ALA A 90 -14.43 -2.01 -32.61
CA ALA A 90 -13.46 -3.01 -32.19
C ALA A 90 -12.53 -2.45 -31.10
N ARG A 91 -12.25 -3.26 -30.08
CA ARG A 91 -11.38 -2.93 -28.94
C ARG A 91 -10.27 -3.97 -28.81
N PRO A 92 -9.02 -3.58 -28.49
CA PRO A 92 -7.97 -4.55 -28.19
C PRO A 92 -8.35 -5.45 -27.02
N ARG A 93 -7.99 -6.72 -27.14
CA ARG A 93 -8.13 -7.66 -26.02
C ARG A 93 -7.14 -7.34 -24.90
N HIS A 94 -7.41 -7.87 -23.72
CA HIS A 94 -6.58 -7.64 -22.54
C HIS A 94 -5.22 -8.34 -22.67
N ASP A 95 -5.16 -9.42 -23.46
CA ASP A 95 -3.94 -10.13 -23.84
C ASP A 95 -3.21 -9.53 -25.06
N ASP A 96 -3.68 -8.40 -25.59
CA ASP A 96 -3.01 -7.70 -26.68
C ASP A 96 -1.68 -7.09 -26.17
N PRO A 97 -0.57 -7.23 -26.92
CA PRO A 97 0.73 -6.66 -26.54
C PRO A 97 0.69 -5.15 -26.25
N ALA A 98 -0.19 -4.39 -26.91
CA ALA A 98 -0.34 -2.96 -26.62
C ALA A 98 -0.96 -2.72 -25.24
N THR A 99 -1.87 -3.58 -24.80
CA THR A 99 -2.47 -3.55 -23.45
C THR A 99 -1.43 -3.91 -22.39
N GLU A 100 -0.59 -4.93 -22.66
CA GLU A 100 0.53 -5.28 -21.77
C GLU A 100 1.53 -4.12 -21.62
N GLU A 101 1.91 -3.47 -22.72
CA GLU A 101 2.81 -2.30 -22.70
C GLU A 101 2.19 -1.10 -21.97
N PHE A 102 0.89 -0.89 -22.12
CA PHE A 102 0.13 0.11 -21.39
C PHE A 102 0.16 -0.15 -19.87
N LEU A 103 -0.09 -1.38 -19.44
CA LEU A 103 -0.03 -1.74 -18.02
C LEU A 103 1.39 -1.60 -17.46
N ALA A 104 2.42 -2.01 -18.21
CA ALA A 104 3.80 -1.81 -17.81
C ALA A 104 4.14 -0.32 -17.61
N THR A 105 3.61 0.56 -18.46
CA THR A 105 3.78 2.01 -18.32
C THR A 105 3.14 2.55 -17.03
N ASN A 106 1.95 2.07 -16.70
CA ASN A 106 1.27 2.42 -15.44
C ASN A 106 2.06 1.92 -14.22
N VAL A 107 2.61 0.71 -14.26
CA VAL A 107 3.49 0.20 -13.20
C VAL A 107 4.74 1.08 -13.05
N GLN A 108 5.32 1.60 -14.14
CA GLN A 108 6.43 2.54 -14.04
C GLN A 108 6.01 3.85 -13.35
N ASP A 109 4.80 4.36 -13.60
CA ASP A 109 4.26 5.52 -12.90
C ASP A 109 4.09 5.25 -11.40
N LEU A 110 3.58 4.08 -11.03
CA LEU A 110 3.52 3.66 -9.63
C LEU A 110 4.92 3.58 -9.02
N GLN A 111 5.89 2.95 -9.68
CA GLN A 111 7.27 2.86 -9.19
C GLN A 111 7.90 4.25 -8.99
N ARG A 112 7.68 5.19 -9.91
CA ARG A 112 8.09 6.59 -9.76
C ARG A 112 7.42 7.23 -8.54
N LYS A 113 6.12 7.02 -8.37
CA LYS A 113 5.37 7.57 -7.23
C LYS A 113 5.87 7.02 -5.90
N LEU A 114 6.09 5.72 -5.82
CA LEU A 114 6.64 5.08 -4.63
C LEU A 114 8.08 5.58 -4.35
N ASN A 115 8.88 5.81 -5.37
CA ASN A 115 10.21 6.41 -5.20
C ASN A 115 10.14 7.85 -4.67
N GLU A 116 9.19 8.65 -5.16
CA GLU A 116 8.94 10.01 -4.65
C GLU A 116 8.58 9.99 -3.17
N LEU A 117 7.60 9.17 -2.77
CA LEU A 117 7.12 9.09 -1.39
C LEU A 117 8.20 8.64 -0.40
N PHE A 118 9.14 7.80 -0.82
CA PHE A 118 10.17 7.24 0.06
C PHE A 118 11.53 7.93 -0.01
N ALA A 119 11.74 8.85 -0.95
CA ALA A 119 13.00 9.59 -1.10
C ALA A 119 13.48 10.27 0.20
N PRO A 120 12.60 10.82 1.08
CA PRO A 120 13.03 11.45 2.33
C PRO A 120 13.57 10.49 3.40
N TYR A 121 13.28 9.18 3.31
CA TYR A 121 13.37 8.25 4.46
C TYR A 121 14.52 7.25 4.38
N ALA A 122 15.58 7.60 3.65
CA ALA A 122 16.79 6.79 3.49
C ALA A 122 16.53 5.38 2.92
N THR A 123 15.50 5.24 2.10
CA THR A 123 15.29 4.01 1.34
C THR A 123 15.89 4.07 -0.05
N GLN A 124 16.51 2.98 -0.49
CA GLN A 124 16.92 2.83 -1.87
C GLN A 124 15.71 2.88 -2.81
N PRO A 125 15.80 3.61 -3.95
CA PRO A 125 14.73 3.64 -4.95
C PRO A 125 14.57 2.28 -5.64
N LEU A 126 13.33 1.97 -5.98
CA LEU A 126 12.96 0.88 -6.88
C LEU A 126 13.52 1.14 -8.28
N ALA A 127 13.81 0.06 -9.00
CA ALA A 127 13.91 0.13 -10.46
C ALA A 127 12.57 0.58 -11.04
N VAL A 128 12.61 1.40 -12.09
CA VAL A 128 11.44 1.83 -12.84
C VAL A 128 11.42 1.04 -14.15
N ASP A 129 10.99 -0.22 -14.05
CA ASP A 129 11.05 -1.22 -15.13
C ASP A 129 9.68 -1.65 -15.64
N GLY A 130 8.59 -1.22 -14.99
CA GLY A 130 7.22 -1.59 -15.35
C GLY A 130 6.84 -3.00 -14.91
N ILE A 131 7.65 -3.64 -14.07
CA ILE A 131 7.38 -4.96 -13.52
C ILE A 131 6.99 -4.80 -12.05
N SER A 132 5.78 -5.24 -11.69
CA SER A 132 5.34 -5.29 -10.30
C SER A 132 5.97 -6.50 -9.59
N GLY A 133 7.28 -6.42 -9.33
CA GLY A 133 8.03 -7.45 -8.65
C GLY A 133 7.91 -7.38 -7.12
N PRO A 134 8.56 -8.31 -6.39
CA PRO A 134 8.49 -8.38 -4.93
C PRO A 134 8.85 -7.08 -4.20
N LEU A 135 9.80 -6.29 -4.73
CA LEU A 135 10.16 -4.98 -4.16
C LEU A 135 9.08 -3.92 -4.38
N THR A 136 8.41 -3.92 -5.53
CA THR A 136 7.26 -3.04 -5.81
C THR A 136 6.12 -3.38 -4.85
N GLY A 137 5.76 -4.66 -4.71
CA GLY A 137 4.71 -5.10 -3.78
C GLY A 137 5.04 -4.80 -2.31
N GLN A 138 6.28 -5.02 -1.87
CA GLN A 138 6.75 -4.61 -0.54
C GLN A 138 6.57 -3.11 -0.29
N ARG A 139 6.93 -2.28 -1.29
CA ARG A 139 6.85 -0.84 -1.18
C ARG A 139 5.41 -0.33 -1.20
N LEU A 140 4.58 -0.93 -2.03
CA LEU A 140 3.15 -0.67 -2.10
C LEU A 140 2.48 -1.01 -0.77
N CYS A 141 2.80 -2.17 -0.17
CA CYS A 141 2.33 -2.56 1.16
C CYS A 141 2.66 -1.51 2.22
N ALA A 142 3.92 -1.06 2.29
CA ALA A 142 4.30 -0.01 3.25
C ALA A 142 3.57 1.31 3.00
N THR A 143 3.27 1.64 1.75
CA THR A 143 2.48 2.83 1.41
C THR A 143 1.05 2.67 1.91
N ARG A 144 0.43 1.50 1.70
CA ARG A 144 -0.91 1.18 2.22
C ARG A 144 -0.96 1.40 3.73
N LEU A 145 -0.03 0.78 4.47
CA LEU A 145 0.07 0.91 5.92
C LEU A 145 0.22 2.38 6.36
N ALA A 146 1.10 3.15 5.70
CA ALA A 146 1.34 4.55 6.03
C ALA A 146 0.18 5.49 5.64
N LEU A 147 -0.72 5.07 4.75
CA LEU A 147 -1.92 5.82 4.36
C LEU A 147 -3.18 5.34 5.10
N GLY A 148 -3.05 4.40 6.05
CA GLY A 148 -4.18 3.83 6.77
C GLY A 148 -5.06 2.89 5.93
N LEU A 149 -4.51 2.38 4.82
CA LEU A 149 -5.12 1.34 3.99
C LEU A 149 -4.68 -0.04 4.50
N GLU A 150 -5.46 -1.07 4.16
CA GLU A 150 -5.16 -2.44 4.55
C GLU A 150 -3.80 -2.89 3.96
N PRO A 151 -2.83 -3.31 4.79
CA PRO A 151 -1.52 -3.73 4.30
C PRO A 151 -1.62 -5.02 3.49
N SER A 152 -1.22 -4.96 2.23
CA SER A 152 -1.10 -6.12 1.35
C SER A 152 0.07 -5.91 0.39
N VAL A 153 0.64 -7.01 -0.08
CA VAL A 153 1.71 -7.04 -1.09
C VAL A 153 1.22 -7.39 -2.48
N GLU A 154 -0.08 -7.60 -2.62
CA GLU A 154 -0.73 -7.79 -3.91
C GLU A 154 -0.54 -6.55 -4.78
N ASP A 155 -0.60 -6.75 -6.09
CA ASP A 155 -0.49 -5.65 -7.05
C ASP A 155 -1.58 -4.60 -6.82
N LEU A 156 -1.30 -3.38 -7.27
CA LEU A 156 -2.29 -2.32 -7.27
C LEU A 156 -3.43 -2.71 -8.21
N GLN A 157 -4.67 -2.62 -7.72
CA GLN A 157 -5.84 -2.76 -8.58
C GLN A 157 -6.04 -1.45 -9.34
N TRP A 158 -5.91 -1.47 -10.67
CA TRP A 158 -6.06 -0.26 -11.47
C TRP A 158 -7.55 0.12 -11.61
N GLY A 159 -7.85 1.41 -11.61
CA GLY A 159 -9.20 1.98 -11.55
C GLY A 159 -9.81 2.02 -10.14
N SER A 160 -9.09 1.56 -9.12
CA SER A 160 -9.54 1.55 -7.72
C SER A 160 -9.46 2.92 -7.04
N VAL A 161 -10.22 3.08 -5.95
CA VAL A 161 -10.06 4.21 -5.03
C VAL A 161 -8.68 4.16 -4.36
N GLU A 162 -8.13 2.96 -4.17
CA GLU A 162 -6.78 2.75 -3.67
C GLU A 162 -5.73 3.40 -4.59
N GLN A 163 -5.84 3.20 -5.91
CA GLN A 163 -4.96 3.85 -6.89
C GLN A 163 -5.01 5.37 -6.75
N ALA A 164 -6.20 5.96 -6.75
CA ALA A 164 -6.36 7.41 -6.64
C ALA A 164 -5.73 7.95 -5.33
N THR A 165 -5.90 7.22 -4.23
CA THR A 165 -5.34 7.55 -2.91
C THR A 165 -3.81 7.52 -2.94
N ILE A 166 -3.21 6.46 -3.49
CA ILE A 166 -1.75 6.26 -3.51
C ILE A 166 -1.08 7.22 -4.49
N LEU A 167 -1.62 7.40 -5.70
CA LEU A 167 -1.05 8.31 -6.69
C LEU A 167 -1.23 9.78 -6.29
N GLY A 168 -2.28 10.10 -5.52
CA GLY A 168 -2.55 11.43 -4.97
C GLY A 168 -1.76 11.77 -3.69
N ALA A 169 -1.19 10.80 -2.99
CA ALA A 169 -0.47 11.02 -1.75
C ALA A 169 0.78 11.90 -1.95
N THR A 170 1.04 12.84 -1.05
CA THR A 170 2.23 13.71 -1.14
C THR A 170 3.33 13.31 -0.16
N GLU A 171 2.98 12.56 0.88
CA GLU A 171 3.90 12.12 1.94
C GLU A 171 3.39 10.82 2.58
N LEU A 172 4.27 10.14 3.32
CA LEU A 172 3.89 8.99 4.15
C LEU A 172 3.56 9.48 5.56
N ALA A 173 2.44 9.03 6.12
CA ALA A 173 2.13 9.31 7.52
C ALA A 173 2.83 8.31 8.46
N VAL A 174 2.83 8.63 9.74
CA VAL A 174 3.22 7.69 10.80
C VAL A 174 2.21 6.54 10.81
N PRO A 175 2.65 5.27 10.76
CA PRO A 175 1.73 4.13 10.78
C PRO A 175 0.99 4.02 12.12
N ASP A 176 -0.24 3.52 12.09
CA ASP A 176 -0.99 3.22 13.32
C ASP A 176 -0.29 2.10 14.10
N SER A 177 0.16 2.43 15.32
CA SER A 177 0.88 1.51 16.19
C SER A 177 1.01 2.07 17.60
N THR A 178 0.91 1.22 18.63
CA THR A 178 1.11 1.62 20.03
C THR A 178 2.55 2.08 20.33
N ALA A 179 3.54 1.71 19.50
CA ALA A 179 4.93 2.14 19.66
C ALA A 179 5.10 3.67 19.55
N VAL A 180 4.23 4.35 18.78
CA VAL A 180 4.38 5.79 18.48
C VAL A 180 4.18 6.69 19.71
N GLU A 181 3.64 6.13 20.81
CA GLU A 181 3.57 6.79 22.11
C GLU A 181 4.94 6.94 22.81
N ALA A 182 5.97 6.25 22.32
CA ALA A 182 7.33 6.38 22.82
C ALA A 182 8.06 7.57 22.20
N GLU A 183 9.04 8.12 22.93
CA GLU A 183 9.88 9.22 22.41
C GLU A 183 10.56 8.84 21.09
N ARG A 184 11.10 7.61 21.02
CA ARG A 184 11.70 7.03 19.81
C ARG A 184 11.18 5.62 19.64
N TRP A 185 10.76 5.32 18.42
CA TRP A 185 10.05 4.09 18.13
C TRP A 185 10.50 3.45 16.81
N ALA A 186 10.31 2.14 16.72
CA ALA A 186 10.43 1.36 15.51
C ALA A 186 9.21 0.43 15.40
N VAL A 187 8.54 0.43 14.25
CA VAL A 187 7.46 -0.48 13.91
C VAL A 187 7.97 -1.41 12.82
N ILE A 188 8.03 -2.70 13.12
CA ILE A 188 8.45 -3.77 12.20
C ILE A 188 7.17 -4.43 11.68
N ASP A 189 6.83 -4.18 10.42
CA ASP A 189 5.66 -4.78 9.80
C ASP A 189 6.02 -6.09 9.08
N LEU A 190 5.42 -7.20 9.55
CA LEU A 190 5.66 -8.54 9.05
C LEU A 190 5.04 -8.77 7.67
N THR A 191 3.90 -8.14 7.37
CA THR A 191 3.23 -8.30 6.07
C THR A 191 4.05 -7.66 4.96
N CYS A 192 4.47 -6.42 5.19
CA CYS A 192 5.21 -5.62 4.22
C CYS A 192 6.71 -5.92 4.20
N GLN A 193 7.26 -6.53 5.25
CA GLN A 193 8.71 -6.65 5.45
C GLN A 193 9.40 -5.28 5.43
N MET A 194 8.78 -4.30 6.09
CA MET A 194 9.28 -2.92 6.17
C MET A 194 9.33 -2.46 7.63
N MET A 195 10.30 -1.62 7.96
CA MET A 195 10.49 -1.05 9.28
C MET A 195 10.36 0.47 9.22
N PHE A 196 9.39 1.01 9.96
CA PHE A 196 9.19 2.45 10.13
C PHE A 196 9.85 2.87 11.44
N ILE A 197 10.62 3.95 11.42
CA ILE A 197 11.32 4.47 12.60
C ILE A 197 11.01 5.95 12.73
N GLY A 198 10.73 6.39 13.95
CA GLY A 198 10.38 7.78 14.18
C GLY A 198 10.60 8.26 15.60
N THR A 199 10.25 9.52 15.80
CA THR A 199 10.25 10.21 17.09
C THR A 199 8.91 10.88 17.27
N GLN A 200 8.18 10.54 18.33
CA GLN A 200 6.83 11.07 18.57
C GLN A 200 5.94 10.94 17.30
N ASP A 201 5.48 12.06 16.76
CA ASP A 201 4.63 12.17 15.58
C ASP A 201 5.40 12.32 14.25
N GLN A 202 6.74 12.23 14.28
CA GLN A 202 7.58 12.37 13.09
C GLN A 202 8.13 11.02 12.63
N LEU A 203 7.84 10.67 11.37
CA LEU A 203 8.52 9.60 10.65
C LEU A 203 9.94 10.06 10.26
N VAL A 204 10.95 9.25 10.57
CA VAL A 204 12.37 9.57 10.35
C VAL A 204 12.97 8.66 9.27
N PHE A 205 12.79 7.35 9.38
CA PHE A 205 13.30 6.39 8.40
C PHE A 205 12.25 5.35 8.05
N VAL A 206 12.39 4.81 6.84
CA VAL A 206 11.64 3.64 6.40
C VAL A 206 12.60 2.69 5.69
N PHE A 207 12.85 1.53 6.31
CA PHE A 207 13.85 0.58 5.83
C PHE A 207 13.22 -0.74 5.40
N PRO A 208 13.66 -1.32 4.28
CA PRO A 208 13.44 -2.72 3.97
C PRO A 208 14.01 -3.55 5.11
N THR A 209 13.22 -4.53 5.54
CA THR A 209 13.66 -5.52 6.51
C THR A 209 13.38 -6.93 6.00
N SER A 210 13.99 -7.91 6.64
CA SER A 210 13.72 -9.32 6.40
C SER A 210 13.71 -10.04 7.74
N THR A 211 12.54 -10.57 8.07
CA THR A 211 12.19 -11.12 9.38
C THR A 211 12.27 -12.65 9.38
N GLY A 212 11.81 -13.29 10.45
CA GLY A 212 11.90 -14.74 10.65
C GLY A 212 11.14 -15.57 9.61
N THR A 213 11.82 -16.59 9.07
CA THR A 213 11.23 -17.66 8.22
C THR A 213 10.19 -18.50 8.97
N GLU A 214 9.42 -19.30 8.23
CA GLU A 214 8.50 -20.28 8.82
C GLU A 214 9.19 -21.16 9.87
N GLY A 215 8.56 -21.32 11.03
CA GLY A 215 9.09 -22.00 12.21
C GLY A 215 10.11 -21.20 13.04
N PHE A 216 10.48 -20.01 12.58
CA PHE A 216 11.36 -19.07 13.26
C PHE A 216 10.84 -17.63 13.18
N GLU A 217 9.53 -17.47 13.12
CA GLU A 217 8.86 -16.19 12.88
C GLU A 217 9.29 -15.15 13.92
N THR A 218 9.45 -13.90 13.47
CA THR A 218 9.67 -12.78 14.39
C THR A 218 8.42 -12.62 15.25
N ARG A 219 8.60 -12.53 16.57
CA ARG A 219 7.48 -12.56 17.51
C ARG A 219 6.84 -11.18 17.58
N GLN A 220 5.51 -11.14 17.61
CA GLN A 220 4.73 -9.92 17.86
C GLN A 220 5.21 -9.24 19.13
N GLN A 221 5.36 -7.92 19.10
CA GLN A 221 5.80 -7.10 20.22
C GLN A 221 4.89 -5.91 20.38
N ASP A 222 4.50 -5.64 21.64
CA ASP A 222 3.82 -4.42 22.04
C ASP A 222 4.73 -3.63 22.98
N ARG A 223 5.28 -2.54 22.44
CA ARG A 223 6.14 -1.56 23.10
C ARG A 223 7.36 -2.18 23.80
N ALA A 224 8.01 -3.15 23.15
CA ALA A 224 9.21 -3.77 23.67
C ALA A 224 10.39 -2.78 23.68
N ARG A 225 10.95 -2.51 24.86
CA ARG A 225 12.14 -1.64 24.96
C ARG A 225 13.39 -2.42 24.57
N VAL A 226 14.15 -1.88 23.61
CA VAL A 226 15.47 -2.43 23.28
C VAL A 226 16.33 -2.41 24.54
N PHE A 227 16.82 -3.58 24.92
CA PHE A 227 17.44 -3.81 26.22
C PHE A 227 18.94 -4.02 26.16
N ARG A 228 19.48 -4.27 24.96
CA ARG A 228 20.90 -4.53 24.77
C ARG A 228 21.32 -4.04 23.38
N TYR A 229 22.43 -3.32 23.33
CA TYR A 229 23.15 -3.00 22.11
C TYR A 229 24.56 -3.54 22.24
N ASN A 230 25.05 -4.21 21.20
CA ASN A 230 26.41 -4.74 21.20
C ASN A 230 27.20 -4.28 19.96
N PRO A 231 28.27 -3.47 20.12
CA PRO A 231 29.04 -2.96 19.00
C PRO A 231 30.02 -3.96 18.37
N ALA A 232 30.30 -5.13 18.97
CA ALA A 232 31.26 -6.14 18.45
C ALA A 232 32.60 -5.55 17.96
N VAL A 233 33.19 -4.60 18.71
CA VAL A 233 34.41 -3.92 18.23
C VAL A 233 35.56 -4.88 17.92
N GLU A 234 35.65 -6.00 18.63
CA GLU A 234 36.67 -7.03 18.45
C GLU A 234 36.51 -7.85 17.15
N ASN A 235 35.33 -7.83 16.53
CA ASN A 235 35.00 -8.56 15.30
C ASN A 235 34.40 -7.64 14.22
N GLY A 236 34.87 -6.39 14.17
CA GLY A 236 34.46 -5.42 13.14
C GLY A 236 32.95 -5.16 13.08
N GLY A 237 32.25 -5.27 14.22
CA GLY A 237 30.81 -5.07 14.30
C GLY A 237 29.96 -6.34 14.20
N TRP A 238 30.54 -7.50 13.87
CA TRP A 238 29.78 -8.72 13.65
C TRP A 238 29.71 -9.62 14.88
N HIS A 239 28.51 -10.10 15.18
CA HIS A 239 28.25 -11.09 16.22
C HIS A 239 27.79 -12.41 15.64
N ASP A 240 28.33 -13.50 16.17
CA ASP A 240 27.82 -14.83 15.86
C ASP A 240 26.61 -15.12 16.75
N SER A 241 25.54 -15.65 16.16
CA SER A 241 24.39 -16.10 16.93
C SER A 241 24.77 -17.30 17.79
N SER A 242 24.42 -17.28 19.07
CA SER A 242 24.71 -18.40 19.99
C SER A 242 23.83 -19.63 19.77
N GLU A 243 22.59 -19.42 19.28
CA GLU A 243 21.60 -20.48 19.11
C GLU A 243 21.51 -20.97 17.66
N TYR A 244 21.76 -20.07 16.72
CA TYR A 244 21.79 -20.38 15.29
C TYR A 244 23.13 -19.92 14.67
N PRO A 245 24.29 -20.43 15.16
CA PRO A 245 25.60 -20.08 14.60
C PRO A 245 25.72 -20.64 13.20
N VAL A 246 26.47 -19.96 12.32
CA VAL A 246 26.73 -20.46 10.96
C VAL A 246 28.21 -20.51 10.68
N GLY A 247 28.75 -21.74 10.63
CA GLY A 247 30.19 -21.99 10.57
C GLY A 247 30.86 -21.83 9.19
N VAL A 248 30.10 -21.60 8.11
CA VAL A 248 30.61 -21.50 6.72
C VAL A 248 29.98 -20.36 5.89
N ASP A 249 28.87 -19.74 6.31
CA ASP A 249 28.03 -18.90 5.45
C ASP A 249 27.95 -17.42 5.85
N ASN A 250 28.32 -16.55 4.92
CA ASN A 250 27.54 -15.35 4.66
C ASN A 250 26.97 -15.45 3.23
N PRO A 251 25.81 -16.10 3.05
CA PRO A 251 24.87 -15.43 2.16
C PRO A 251 23.42 -15.35 2.65
N LEU A 252 22.94 -16.22 3.56
CA LEU A 252 21.50 -16.25 3.85
C LEU A 252 21.08 -16.34 5.33
N ASN A 253 21.96 -16.72 6.28
CA ASN A 253 21.53 -16.94 7.67
C ASN A 253 22.57 -16.74 8.81
N GLY A 254 23.60 -15.90 8.66
CA GLY A 254 24.60 -15.71 9.73
C GLY A 254 25.32 -14.36 9.76
N ASN A 255 25.77 -14.02 10.96
CA ASN A 255 26.45 -12.83 11.47
C ASN A 255 25.55 -11.57 11.62
N LEU A 256 25.39 -11.10 12.86
CA LEU A 256 24.58 -9.95 13.23
C LEU A 256 25.47 -8.71 13.29
N TYR A 257 25.32 -7.77 12.36
CA TYR A 257 26.08 -6.52 12.43
C TYR A 257 25.44 -5.56 13.44
N LYS A 258 26.17 -5.25 14.51
CA LYS A 258 25.83 -4.29 15.57
C LYS A 258 24.38 -4.38 16.09
N PRO A 259 23.94 -5.54 16.62
CA PRO A 259 22.55 -5.84 16.96
C PRO A 259 21.99 -5.00 18.11
N LEU A 260 20.71 -4.65 17.98
CA LEU A 260 19.83 -4.04 18.97
C LEU A 260 18.78 -5.07 19.41
N TYR A 261 18.96 -5.69 20.57
CA TYR A 261 18.07 -6.76 21.04
C TYR A 261 16.82 -6.20 21.72
N PHE A 262 15.65 -6.65 21.27
CA PHE A 262 14.35 -6.24 21.79
C PHE A 262 13.59 -7.38 22.48
N ASP A 263 13.84 -8.65 22.12
CA ASP A 263 13.15 -9.78 22.75
C ASP A 263 13.96 -11.09 22.77
N LEU A 264 14.46 -11.50 23.95
CA LEU A 264 15.01 -12.84 24.26
C LEU A 264 15.92 -13.47 23.19
N GLY A 265 16.64 -12.66 22.39
CA GLY A 265 17.51 -13.11 21.30
C GLY A 265 17.16 -12.55 19.92
N GLN A 266 15.93 -12.07 19.71
CA GLN A 266 15.54 -11.31 18.52
C GLN A 266 16.06 -9.87 18.60
N ALA A 267 16.67 -9.42 17.51
CA ALA A 267 17.32 -8.13 17.39
C ALA A 267 17.04 -7.48 16.04
N ILE A 268 17.17 -6.16 16.01
CA ILE A 268 17.37 -5.39 14.78
C ILE A 268 18.87 -5.36 14.51
N HIS A 269 19.33 -5.82 13.35
CA HIS A 269 20.75 -5.85 13.02
C HIS A 269 21.03 -5.72 11.53
N GLY A 270 22.24 -5.30 11.19
CA GLY A 270 22.70 -5.30 9.81
C GLY A 270 23.00 -6.72 9.31
N ALA A 271 22.74 -6.96 8.04
CA ALA A 271 22.99 -8.21 7.32
C ALA A 271 23.46 -7.92 5.90
N SER A 272 24.15 -8.87 5.28
CA SER A 272 24.61 -8.75 3.89
C SER A 272 23.51 -9.03 2.85
N ASN A 273 22.42 -9.66 3.27
CA ASN A 273 21.26 -9.91 2.42
C ASN A 273 19.95 -9.61 3.17
N VAL A 274 19.09 -8.80 2.55
CA VAL A 274 17.80 -8.38 3.08
C VAL A 274 16.76 -8.50 1.95
N PRO A 275 16.24 -9.71 1.69
CA PRO A 275 15.21 -9.91 0.68
C PRO A 275 13.87 -9.31 1.12
N PRO A 276 12.93 -9.05 0.20
CA PRO A 276 11.60 -8.51 0.50
C PRO A 276 10.63 -9.53 1.13
N ALA A 277 11.16 -10.64 1.65
CA ALA A 277 10.44 -11.73 2.25
C ALA A 277 11.16 -12.17 3.53
N PRO A 278 10.47 -12.85 4.47
CA PRO A 278 11.10 -13.36 5.68
C PRO A 278 12.21 -14.37 5.32
N ALA A 279 13.45 -14.11 5.76
CA ALA A 279 14.61 -14.93 5.47
C ALA A 279 15.55 -15.15 6.67
N SER A 280 15.14 -14.73 7.87
CA SER A 280 15.92 -14.81 9.11
C SER A 280 15.50 -15.98 10.02
N LYS A 281 16.16 -16.08 11.18
CA LYS A 281 15.80 -16.98 12.29
C LYS A 281 15.13 -16.24 13.46
N GLY A 282 14.39 -15.18 13.14
CA GLY A 282 13.56 -14.40 14.06
C GLY A 282 14.00 -12.96 14.24
N CYS A 283 15.23 -12.60 13.88
CA CYS A 283 15.68 -11.21 13.90
C CYS A 283 15.10 -10.39 12.75
N ALA A 284 15.06 -9.07 12.92
CA ALA A 284 14.74 -8.13 11.84
C ALA A 284 16.05 -7.64 11.21
N ARG A 285 16.30 -8.05 9.97
CA ARG A 285 17.51 -7.67 9.23
C ARG A 285 17.37 -6.29 8.63
N LEU A 286 18.43 -5.51 8.64
CA LEU A 286 18.61 -4.28 7.86
C LEU A 286 19.85 -4.44 6.98
N SER A 287 19.98 -3.62 5.93
CA SER A 287 21.28 -3.52 5.25
C SER A 287 22.30 -2.96 6.25
N VAL A 288 23.58 -3.28 6.07
CA VAL A 288 24.65 -2.71 6.93
C VAL A 288 24.56 -1.18 6.96
N ALA A 289 24.34 -0.54 5.80
CA ALA A 289 24.18 0.91 5.71
C ALA A 289 22.99 1.44 6.53
N ASN A 290 21.82 0.80 6.41
CA ASN A 290 20.63 1.22 7.17
C ASN A 290 20.82 1.00 8.69
N GLN A 291 21.51 -0.07 9.08
CA GLN A 291 21.87 -0.30 10.48
C GLN A 291 22.79 0.81 10.99
N GLU A 292 23.80 1.22 10.23
CA GLU A 292 24.67 2.33 10.63
C GLU A 292 23.91 3.66 10.72
N THR A 293 23.00 3.94 9.77
CA THR A 293 22.13 5.12 9.82
C THR A 293 21.28 5.13 11.09
N LEU A 294 20.64 4.00 11.44
CA LEU A 294 19.87 3.86 12.68
C LEU A 294 20.76 4.11 13.91
N LEU A 295 21.93 3.47 13.97
CA LEU A 295 22.83 3.59 15.11
C LEU A 295 23.41 5.01 15.25
N ALA A 296 23.69 5.69 14.13
CA ALA A 296 24.13 7.08 14.15
C ALA A 296 23.04 7.99 14.73
N TRP A 297 21.79 7.81 14.29
CA TRP A 297 20.65 8.56 14.81
C TRP A 297 20.37 8.29 16.30
N LEU A 298 20.59 7.06 16.76
CA LEU A 298 20.51 6.71 18.18
C LEU A 298 21.70 7.21 19.01
N GLY A 299 22.80 7.66 18.38
CA GLY A 299 24.03 8.04 19.07
C GLY A 299 24.85 6.85 19.57
N LEU A 300 24.69 5.67 18.95
CA LEU A 300 25.32 4.41 19.33
C LEU A 300 26.40 3.92 18.35
N LEU A 301 26.55 4.57 17.19
CA LEU A 301 27.43 4.08 16.11
C LEU A 301 28.89 3.92 16.55
N ASP A 302 29.39 4.89 17.33
CA ASP A 302 30.77 4.98 17.81
C ASP A 302 30.99 4.36 19.20
N ALA A 303 29.96 3.75 19.79
CA ALA A 303 30.10 3.11 21.09
C ALA A 303 31.08 1.93 21.01
N THR A 304 32.05 1.92 21.94
CA THR A 304 33.11 0.91 21.97
C THR A 304 32.81 -0.25 22.92
N GLU A 305 31.79 -0.10 23.77
CA GLU A 305 31.38 -1.08 24.75
C GLU A 305 29.90 -1.43 24.58
N GLU A 306 29.56 -2.65 24.97
CA GLU A 306 28.19 -3.11 25.04
C GLU A 306 27.39 -2.31 26.07
N THR A 307 26.14 -1.97 25.77
CA THR A 307 25.24 -1.31 26.73
C THR A 307 23.95 -2.09 26.93
N TRP A 308 23.54 -2.18 28.19
CA TRP A 308 22.27 -2.75 28.65
C TRP A 308 21.32 -1.67 29.18
N LEU A 309 21.74 -0.42 29.10
CA LEU A 309 20.99 0.70 29.65
C LEU A 309 19.89 1.10 28.65
N LYS A 310 18.67 0.57 28.86
CA LYS A 310 17.47 0.87 28.06
C LYS A 310 17.26 2.37 27.82
N ASN A 311 17.58 3.21 28.81
CA ASN A 311 17.44 4.67 28.70
C ASN A 311 18.52 5.31 27.81
N GLN A 312 19.71 4.68 27.71
CA GLN A 312 20.76 5.14 26.80
C GLN A 312 20.44 4.75 25.35
N ILE A 313 19.90 3.55 25.13
CA ILE A 313 19.48 3.10 23.80
C ILE A 313 18.26 3.88 23.32
N ASN A 314 17.29 4.09 24.21
CA ASN A 314 16.06 4.84 23.99
C ASN A 314 15.37 4.48 22.66
N LEU A 315 15.01 3.21 22.49
CA LEU A 315 14.21 2.74 21.36
C LEU A 315 13.13 1.76 21.84
N THR A 316 11.90 1.99 21.41
CA THR A 316 10.75 1.11 21.67
C THR A 316 10.32 0.46 20.37
N VAL A 317 10.08 -0.85 20.38
CA VAL A 317 9.79 -1.66 19.20
C VAL A 317 8.39 -2.23 19.28
N ASN A 318 7.62 -2.05 18.22
CA ASN A 318 6.50 -2.92 17.88
C ASN A 318 6.90 -3.86 16.75
N VAL A 319 6.41 -5.09 16.84
CA VAL A 319 6.33 -6.00 15.71
C VAL A 319 4.84 -6.24 15.50
N GLN A 320 4.36 -6.02 14.28
CA GLN A 320 2.94 -6.08 13.91
C GLN A 320 2.77 -6.67 12.49
N GLY A 321 1.52 -6.83 12.06
CA GLY A 321 1.20 -7.45 10.77
C GLY A 321 1.29 -8.97 10.82
N GLU A 322 1.04 -9.62 9.68
CA GLU A 322 0.98 -11.08 9.58
C GLU A 322 2.23 -11.62 8.88
N PHE A 323 2.63 -12.84 9.25
CA PHE A 323 3.66 -13.55 8.50
C PHE A 323 3.11 -13.96 7.13
N VAL A 324 3.80 -13.55 6.06
CA VAL A 324 3.50 -13.98 4.70
C VAL A 324 4.66 -14.83 4.19
N GLY A 325 4.47 -16.15 4.18
CA GLY A 325 5.43 -17.10 3.62
C GLY A 325 5.49 -16.98 2.09
N ARG A 326 6.67 -16.73 1.54
CA ARG A 326 6.91 -16.68 0.09
C ARG A 326 8.18 -17.45 -0.26
#